data_AF-A0A3P7TI41-F1
#
_entry.id   AF-A0A3P7TI41-F1
#
_cell.length_a   1.000
_cell.length_b   1.000
_cell.length_c   1.000
_cell.angle_alpha   90.00
_cell.angle_beta   90.00
_cell.angle_gamma   90.00
#
_symmetry.space_group_name_H-M   'P 1'
#
loop_
_entity.id
_entity.type
_entity.pdbx_description
1 polymer ?
#
loop_
_entity_poly.entity_id
_entity_poly.type
_entity_poly.pdbx_seq_one_letter_code
_entity_poly.pdbx_strand_id
1 'polypeptide(L)'
;MGATCGESHLYMLQFLEMFMNAYTGIPKISLVWLTRLAHDAMNTLYHADDQFLKFFKKNRKNFEHSFLFFFGDHGPRFSGIQDVRLGRYENRNPFFLMALPKIMQNTAIHEELLTKSMQLMTHFDIHATLNDILHYQPHSKYSDTTERRMLPISKGSSLLRKWRGPRNCQTLPIPFDYCICQYEKKNVTYVIRNQIDFTHL
;
A
#
# COMPACT_ATOMS: atom_id res chain seq x y z
N MET A 1 18.92 5.66 -22.04
CA MET A 1 19.38 5.21 -20.70
C MET A 1 20.29 4.01 -20.91
N GLY A 2 21.57 4.13 -20.54
CA GLY A 2 22.58 3.08 -20.79
C GLY A 2 22.26 1.80 -20.02
N ALA A 3 22.55 0.64 -20.64
CA ALA A 3 22.45 -0.64 -19.97
C ALA A 3 23.52 -0.72 -18.87
N THR A 4 23.10 -0.93 -17.62
CA THR A 4 24.01 -1.27 -16.52
C THR A 4 24.39 -2.74 -16.62
N CYS A 5 25.63 -3.09 -16.30
CA CYS A 5 26.08 -4.50 -16.31
C CYS A 5 25.46 -5.35 -15.17
N GLY A 6 24.80 -4.73 -14.19
CA GLY A 6 24.12 -5.40 -13.08
C GLY A 6 22.63 -5.09 -13.01
N GLU A 7 21.91 -5.89 -12.22
CA GLU A 7 20.48 -5.74 -11.97
C GLU A 7 20.19 -4.47 -11.14
N SER A 8 19.30 -3.61 -11.62
CA SER A 8 19.10 -2.27 -11.07
C SER A 8 18.69 -2.25 -9.60
N HIS A 9 17.86 -3.20 -9.15
CA HIS A 9 17.42 -3.26 -7.76
C HIS A 9 18.56 -3.57 -6.80
N LEU A 10 19.61 -4.29 -7.22
CA LEU A 10 20.76 -4.57 -6.35
C LEU A 10 21.50 -3.28 -5.96
N TYR A 11 21.70 -2.37 -6.93
CA TYR A 11 22.30 -1.05 -6.65
C TYR A 11 21.40 -0.20 -5.76
N MET A 12 20.08 -0.23 -5.98
CA MET A 12 19.13 0.51 -5.15
C MET A 12 19.10 -0.01 -3.71
N LEU A 13 19.13 -1.33 -3.52
CA LEU A 13 19.22 -1.96 -2.20
C LEU A 13 20.57 -1.65 -1.52
N GLN A 14 21.68 -1.67 -2.27
CA GLN A 14 22.99 -1.27 -1.75
C GLN A 14 22.98 0.19 -1.27
N PHE A 15 22.40 1.10 -2.05
CA PHE A 15 22.28 2.50 -1.66
C PHE A 15 21.38 2.68 -0.44
N LEU A 16 20.26 1.94 -0.37
CA LEU A 16 19.39 1.93 0.82
C LEU A 16 20.15 1.45 2.07
N GLU A 17 20.96 0.40 1.96
CA GLU A 17 21.83 -0.06 3.06
C GLU A 17 22.81 1.02 3.51
N MET A 18 23.49 1.69 2.57
CA MET A 18 24.38 2.81 2.89
C MET A 18 23.63 3.94 3.60
N PHE A 19 22.45 4.30 3.11
CA PHE A 19 21.61 5.34 3.69
C PHE A 19 21.13 5.00 5.11
N MET A 20 20.68 3.76 5.34
CA MET A 20 20.24 3.30 6.67
C MET A 20 21.37 3.40 7.71
N ASN A 21 22.60 3.09 7.30
CA ASN A 21 23.77 3.07 8.17
C ASN A 21 24.46 4.44 8.32
N ALA A 22 24.17 5.40 7.43
CA ALA A 22 24.65 6.77 7.56
C ALA A 22 23.96 7.51 8.73
N TYR A 23 24.56 8.60 9.22
CA TYR A 23 23.95 9.52 10.21
C TYR A 23 23.28 8.80 11.40
N THR A 24 24.04 8.01 12.15
CA THR A 24 23.55 7.24 13.30
C THR A 24 22.84 8.14 14.32
N GLY A 25 21.70 7.70 14.85
CA GLY A 25 20.91 8.45 15.85
C GLY A 25 19.93 9.47 15.27
N ILE A 26 20.00 9.76 13.97
CA ILE A 26 19.06 10.68 13.30
C ILE A 26 17.89 9.89 12.69
N PRO A 27 16.62 10.29 12.93
CA PRO A 27 15.46 9.72 12.25
C PRO A 27 15.54 9.87 10.73
N LYS A 28 15.12 8.84 10.00
CA LYS A 28 15.23 8.79 8.53
C LYS A 28 13.90 8.39 7.91
N ILE A 29 13.66 8.90 6.71
CA ILE A 29 12.62 8.42 5.80
C ILE A 29 13.29 8.12 4.46
N SER A 30 12.93 6.99 3.86
CA SER A 30 13.40 6.60 2.53
C SER A 30 12.24 6.05 1.71
N LEU A 31 12.22 6.40 0.43
CA LEU A 31 11.33 5.81 -0.56
C LEU A 31 12.21 5.21 -1.66
N VAL A 32 12.13 3.89 -1.84
CA VAL A 32 12.85 3.18 -2.90
C VAL A 32 11.82 2.63 -3.88
N TRP A 33 11.86 3.14 -5.11
CA TRP A 33 10.92 2.75 -6.17
C TRP A 33 11.60 1.88 -7.22
N LEU A 34 11.35 0.57 -7.17
CA LEU A 34 12.00 -0.43 -8.03
C LEU A 34 11.28 -0.52 -9.39
N THR A 35 11.59 0.39 -10.31
CA THR A 35 10.85 0.57 -11.58
C THR A 35 10.86 -0.63 -12.52
N ARG A 36 11.90 -1.48 -12.51
CA ARG A 36 12.08 -2.52 -13.53
C ARG A 36 11.84 -3.95 -13.06
N LEU A 37 11.92 -4.19 -11.75
CA LEU A 37 11.98 -5.54 -11.21
C LEU A 37 10.76 -6.39 -11.57
N ALA A 38 9.59 -5.76 -11.71
CA ALA A 38 8.31 -6.43 -11.88
C ALA A 38 7.44 -5.77 -12.97
N HIS A 39 8.03 -4.88 -13.78
CA HIS A 39 7.25 -4.03 -14.68
C HIS A 39 6.68 -4.83 -15.86
N ASP A 40 7.53 -5.42 -16.70
CA ASP A 40 7.08 -6.06 -17.94
C ASP A 40 6.68 -7.53 -17.76
N ALA A 41 7.27 -8.20 -16.76
CA ALA A 41 7.01 -9.61 -16.47
C ALA A 41 7.17 -9.90 -14.97
N MET A 42 6.43 -10.89 -14.49
CA MET A 42 6.48 -11.31 -13.07
C MET A 42 7.51 -12.39 -12.78
N ASN A 43 8.04 -13.06 -13.80
CA ASN A 43 9.01 -14.13 -13.65
C ASN A 43 10.33 -13.67 -13.00
N THR A 44 10.68 -12.40 -13.17
CA THR A 44 11.86 -11.76 -12.55
C THR A 44 11.75 -11.65 -11.02
N LEU A 45 10.54 -11.70 -10.45
CA LEU A 45 10.36 -11.66 -8.99
C LEU A 45 10.96 -12.89 -8.30
N TYR A 46 10.77 -14.09 -8.89
CA TYR A 46 11.32 -15.33 -8.32
C TYR A 46 12.85 -15.33 -8.27
N HIS A 47 13.50 -14.78 -9.30
CA HIS A 47 14.96 -14.61 -9.33
C HIS A 47 15.46 -13.68 -8.23
N ALA A 48 14.70 -12.61 -7.94
CA ALA A 48 15.08 -11.64 -6.93
C ALA A 48 14.76 -12.06 -5.50
N ASP A 49 13.92 -13.08 -5.27
CA ASP A 49 13.45 -13.45 -3.92
C ASP A 49 14.61 -13.70 -2.94
N ASP A 50 15.57 -14.54 -3.33
CA ASP A 50 16.76 -14.82 -2.52
C ASP A 50 17.62 -13.57 -2.26
N GLN A 51 17.63 -12.62 -3.20
CA GLN A 51 18.39 -11.38 -3.07
C GLN A 51 17.74 -10.45 -2.05
N PHE A 52 16.40 -10.32 -2.08
CA PHE A 52 15.64 -9.58 -1.07
C PHE A 52 15.72 -10.25 0.30
N LEU A 53 15.60 -11.58 0.36
CA LEU A 53 15.76 -12.34 1.61
C LEU A 53 17.13 -12.08 2.26
N LYS A 54 18.21 -12.14 1.47
CA LYS A 54 19.57 -11.81 1.93
C LYS A 54 19.65 -10.36 2.42
N PHE A 55 19.09 -9.41 1.66
CA PHE A 55 19.07 -8.00 2.04
C PHE A 55 18.35 -7.74 3.37
N PHE A 56 17.14 -8.27 3.54
CA PHE A 56 16.36 -8.10 4.77
C PHE A 56 17.00 -8.80 5.97
N LYS A 57 17.56 -10.01 5.79
CA LYS A 57 18.30 -10.71 6.85
C LYS A 57 19.54 -9.93 7.29
N LYS A 58 20.33 -9.45 6.33
CA LYS A 58 21.54 -8.66 6.60
C LYS A 58 21.23 -7.36 7.36
N ASN A 59 20.14 -6.69 6.97
CA ASN A 59 19.74 -5.39 7.52
C ASN A 59 18.68 -5.49 8.64
N ARG A 60 18.47 -6.69 9.21
CA ARG A 60 17.41 -6.96 10.18
C ARG A 60 17.38 -5.97 11.34
N LYS A 61 18.54 -5.60 11.91
CA LYS A 61 18.61 -4.65 13.03
C LYS A 61 18.02 -3.28 12.68
N ASN A 62 18.23 -2.78 11.46
CA ASN A 62 17.66 -1.51 11.01
C ASN A 62 16.12 -1.61 10.91
N PHE A 63 15.62 -2.73 10.38
CA PHE A 63 14.18 -2.95 10.24
C PHE A 63 13.47 -3.22 11.57
N GLU A 64 14.14 -3.82 12.57
CA GLU A 64 13.56 -4.03 13.92
C GLU A 64 13.21 -2.72 14.64
N HIS A 65 13.73 -1.57 14.19
CA HIS A 65 13.43 -0.25 14.76
C HIS A 65 12.66 0.67 13.81
N SER A 66 12.15 0.14 12.69
CA SER A 66 11.55 0.94 11.62
C SER A 66 10.13 0.49 11.30
N PHE A 67 9.30 1.44 10.85
CA PHE A 67 8.12 1.09 10.07
C PHE A 67 8.59 0.77 8.65
N LEU A 68 8.32 -0.45 8.18
CA LEU A 68 8.61 -0.86 6.80
C LEU A 68 7.30 -0.98 6.04
N PHE A 69 7.23 -0.32 4.89
CA PHE A 69 6.15 -0.46 3.92
C PHE A 69 6.76 -1.05 2.65
N PHE A 70 6.25 -2.18 2.18
CA PHE A 70 6.70 -2.85 0.96
C PHE A 70 5.49 -3.19 0.10
N PHE A 71 5.32 -2.50 -1.02
CA PHE A 71 4.07 -2.54 -1.77
C PHE A 71 4.26 -2.19 -3.24
N GLY A 72 3.30 -2.61 -4.05
CA GLY A 72 3.15 -2.18 -5.45
C GLY A 72 2.22 -0.98 -5.57
N ASP A 73 2.42 -0.18 -6.59
CA ASP A 73 1.46 0.83 -7.03
C ASP A 73 0.27 0.20 -7.77
N HIS A 74 0.51 -0.96 -8.37
CA HIS A 74 -0.49 -1.81 -9.00
C HIS A 74 -0.09 -3.30 -8.94
N GLY A 75 -1.02 -4.18 -9.30
CA GLY A 75 -0.68 -5.59 -9.59
C GLY A 75 -0.34 -5.80 -11.07
N PRO A 76 -0.13 -7.03 -11.53
CA PRO A 76 0.40 -7.31 -12.86
C PRO A 76 -0.46 -6.73 -14.01
N ARG A 77 0.20 -6.09 -14.98
CA ARG A 77 -0.46 -5.47 -16.16
C ARG A 77 0.02 -5.97 -17.52
N PHE A 78 1.05 -6.82 -17.52
CA PHE A 78 1.77 -7.23 -18.72
C PHE A 78 1.87 -8.76 -18.78
N SER A 79 2.54 -9.26 -19.81
CA SER A 79 2.76 -10.70 -20.02
C SER A 79 1.45 -11.51 -20.15
N GLY A 80 0.39 -10.90 -20.69
CA GLY A 80 -0.91 -11.54 -20.94
C GLY A 80 -1.77 -11.76 -19.68
N ILE A 81 -1.27 -11.40 -18.49
CA ILE A 81 -2.01 -11.55 -17.23
C ILE A 81 -3.28 -10.70 -17.24
N GLN A 82 -3.21 -9.49 -17.79
CA GLN A 82 -4.34 -8.57 -17.90
C GLN A 82 -5.48 -9.09 -18.80
N ASP A 83 -5.21 -10.06 -19.68
CA ASP A 83 -6.19 -10.59 -20.63
C ASP A 83 -7.14 -11.60 -19.99
N VAL A 84 -6.70 -12.27 -18.91
CA VAL A 84 -7.54 -13.21 -18.15
C VAL A 84 -8.35 -12.50 -17.07
N ARG A 85 -9.54 -13.05 -16.77
CA ARG A 85 -10.48 -12.45 -15.81
C ARG A 85 -9.85 -12.18 -14.45
N LEU A 86 -9.10 -13.15 -13.91
CA LEU A 86 -8.44 -13.01 -12.61
C LEU A 86 -7.37 -11.91 -12.62
N GLY A 87 -6.55 -11.84 -13.67
CA GLY A 87 -5.48 -10.86 -13.76
C GLY A 87 -5.99 -9.42 -13.89
N ARG A 88 -7.19 -9.19 -14.44
CA ARG A 88 -7.84 -7.86 -14.37
C ARG A 88 -8.18 -7.43 -12.95
N TYR A 89 -8.50 -8.36 -12.06
CA TYR A 89 -8.68 -8.05 -10.63
C TYR A 89 -7.34 -7.78 -9.97
N GLU A 90 -6.36 -8.67 -10.18
CA GLU A 90 -5.04 -8.51 -9.58
C GLU A 90 -4.34 -7.22 -10.01
N ASN A 91 -4.54 -6.78 -11.26
CA ASN A 91 -4.07 -5.48 -11.76
C ASN A 91 -4.44 -4.30 -10.83
N ARG A 92 -5.61 -4.39 -10.20
CA ARG A 92 -6.20 -3.37 -9.31
C ARG A 92 -6.06 -3.72 -7.83
N ASN A 93 -5.41 -4.84 -7.52
CA ASN A 93 -5.16 -5.35 -6.17
C ASN A 93 -3.65 -5.45 -5.94
N PRO A 94 -2.95 -4.31 -5.75
CA PRO A 94 -1.51 -4.32 -5.53
C PRO A 94 -1.14 -5.09 -4.25
N PHE A 95 0.02 -5.74 -4.31
CA PHE A 95 0.67 -6.29 -3.12
C PHE A 95 0.94 -5.17 -2.10
N PHE A 96 0.66 -5.43 -0.83
CA PHE A 96 1.00 -4.54 0.27
C PHE A 96 1.40 -5.34 1.50
N LEU A 97 2.56 -4.99 2.06
CA LEU A 97 3.07 -5.47 3.34
C LEU A 97 3.49 -4.28 4.19
N MET A 98 3.12 -4.34 5.46
CA MET A 98 3.60 -3.41 6.49
C MET A 98 4.21 -4.21 7.63
N ALA A 99 5.40 -3.84 8.06
CA ALA A 99 6.01 -4.37 9.28
C ALA A 99 6.22 -3.23 10.28
N LEU A 100 5.87 -3.52 11.54
CA LEU A 100 6.05 -2.60 12.66
C LEU A 100 7.46 -2.71 13.25
N PRO A 101 7.96 -1.64 13.90
CA PRO A 101 9.07 -1.75 14.84
C PRO A 101 8.81 -2.88 15.85
N LYS A 102 9.87 -3.60 16.21
CA LYS A 102 9.81 -4.76 17.11
C LYS A 102 9.16 -4.45 18.46
N ILE A 103 9.39 -3.25 18.98
CA ILE A 103 8.78 -2.79 20.24
C ILE A 103 7.24 -2.66 20.16
N MET A 104 6.70 -2.56 18.96
CA MET A 104 5.26 -2.45 18.72
C MET A 104 4.61 -3.80 18.40
N GLN A 105 5.38 -4.89 18.31
CA GLN A 105 4.81 -6.24 18.15
C GLN A 105 4.04 -6.64 19.41
N ASN A 106 2.94 -7.37 19.22
CA ASN A 106 2.01 -7.81 20.28
C ASN A 106 1.40 -6.66 21.11
N THR A 107 1.34 -5.45 20.54
CA THR A 107 0.62 -4.31 21.12
C THR A 107 -0.78 -4.20 20.53
N ALA A 108 -1.63 -3.35 21.13
CA ALA A 108 -2.94 -3.04 20.56
C ALA A 108 -2.84 -2.52 19.10
N ILE A 109 -1.79 -1.79 18.75
CA ILE A 109 -1.56 -1.35 17.37
C ILE A 109 -1.26 -2.54 16.44
N HIS A 110 -0.52 -3.54 16.91
CA HIS A 110 -0.27 -4.74 16.13
C HIS A 110 -1.56 -5.52 15.87
N GLU A 111 -2.40 -5.68 16.89
CA GLU A 111 -3.73 -6.30 16.74
C GLU A 111 -4.60 -5.53 15.75
N GLU A 112 -4.62 -4.20 15.85
CA GLU A 112 -5.30 -3.35 14.88
C GLU A 112 -4.81 -3.58 13.45
N LEU A 113 -3.51 -3.76 13.21
CA LEU A 113 -3.00 -4.10 11.88
C LEU A 113 -3.43 -5.49 11.42
N LEU A 114 -3.37 -6.50 12.29
CA LEU A 114 -3.74 -7.87 11.95
C LEU A 114 -5.21 -7.97 11.54
N THR A 115 -6.12 -7.27 12.23
CA THR A 115 -7.55 -7.24 11.88
C THR A 115 -7.84 -6.63 10.50
N LYS A 116 -6.90 -5.83 9.95
CA LYS A 116 -7.03 -5.16 8.65
C LYS A 116 -6.48 -5.96 7.48
N SER A 117 -5.74 -7.05 7.74
CA SER A 117 -5.10 -7.90 6.72
C SER A 117 -6.08 -8.45 5.68
N MET A 118 -7.35 -8.63 6.05
CA MET A 118 -8.41 -9.16 5.18
C MET A 118 -9.47 -8.11 4.80
N GLN A 119 -9.18 -6.82 4.96
CA GLN A 119 -10.11 -5.73 4.66
C GLN A 119 -9.69 -4.95 3.41
N LEU A 120 -10.67 -4.32 2.75
CA LEU A 120 -10.41 -3.46 1.60
C LEU A 120 -9.67 -2.17 2.02
N MET A 121 -8.52 -1.93 1.40
CA MET A 121 -7.64 -0.80 1.67
C MET A 121 -7.41 0.02 0.40
N THR A 122 -6.96 1.26 0.59
CA THR A 122 -6.55 2.17 -0.49
C THR A 122 -5.21 2.80 -0.15
N HIS A 123 -4.47 3.31 -1.15
CA HIS A 123 -3.26 4.09 -0.87
C HIS A 123 -3.52 5.36 -0.04
N PHE A 124 -4.77 5.85 0.04
CA PHE A 124 -5.12 6.92 0.96
C PHE A 124 -4.98 6.50 2.43
N ASP A 125 -5.20 5.22 2.76
CA ASP A 125 -4.99 4.67 4.10
C ASP A 125 -3.49 4.61 4.44
N ILE A 126 -2.64 4.28 3.47
CA ILE A 126 -1.18 4.36 3.61
C ILE A 126 -0.76 5.81 3.89
N HIS A 127 -1.25 6.76 3.09
CA HIS A 127 -0.98 8.18 3.30
C HIS A 127 -1.47 8.67 4.68
N ALA A 128 -2.66 8.26 5.11
CA ALA A 128 -3.17 8.55 6.46
C ALA A 128 -2.28 7.94 7.56
N THR A 129 -1.81 6.71 7.36
CA THR A 129 -0.92 6.01 8.29
C THR A 129 0.41 6.73 8.46
N LEU A 130 1.03 7.19 7.37
CA LEU A 130 2.27 7.97 7.42
C LEU A 130 2.09 9.27 8.19
N ASN A 131 0.99 9.99 7.96
CA ASN A 131 0.66 11.20 8.72
C ASN A 131 0.42 10.90 10.20
N ASP A 132 -0.23 9.78 10.53
CA ASP A 132 -0.49 9.37 11.90
C ASP A 132 0.79 9.02 12.65
N ILE A 133 1.71 8.29 12.01
CA ILE A 133 3.05 7.98 12.54
C ILE A 133 3.83 9.25 12.84
N LEU A 134 3.79 10.23 11.93
CA LEU A 134 4.60 11.44 12.06
C LEU A 134 4.05 12.45 13.07
N HIS A 135 2.73 12.63 13.11
CA HIS A 135 2.11 13.77 13.78
C HIS A 135 1.27 13.43 15.02
N TYR A 136 0.73 12.21 15.12
CA TYR A 136 -0.26 11.91 16.16
C TYR A 136 0.20 10.82 17.13
N GLN A 137 0.70 9.70 16.62
CA GLN A 137 1.20 8.60 17.45
C GLN A 137 2.34 8.99 18.41
N PRO A 138 3.24 9.95 18.11
CA PRO A 138 4.26 10.35 19.07
C PRO A 138 3.70 10.87 20.39
N HIS A 139 2.53 11.52 20.37
CA HIS A 139 1.87 12.06 21.58
C HIS A 139 1.37 10.98 22.53
N SER A 140 1.09 9.78 22.02
CA SER A 140 0.67 8.61 22.81
C SER A 140 1.77 7.57 22.98
N LYS A 141 3.01 7.89 22.59
CA LYS A 141 4.12 6.93 22.52
C LYS A 141 3.74 5.67 21.71
N TYR A 142 3.04 5.87 20.60
CA TYR A 142 2.62 4.80 19.68
C TYR A 142 1.75 3.74 20.37
N SER A 143 0.72 4.17 21.10
CA SER A 143 -0.23 3.27 21.77
C SER A 143 -1.71 3.56 21.46
N ASP A 144 -1.99 4.67 20.78
CA ASP A 144 -3.36 5.14 20.56
C ASP A 144 -3.98 4.48 19.34
N THR A 145 -4.95 3.60 19.58
CA THR A 145 -5.75 2.94 18.54
C THR A 145 -7.12 3.58 18.33
N THR A 146 -7.43 4.69 19.00
CA THR A 146 -8.75 5.31 18.90
C THR A 146 -9.02 5.81 17.48
N GLU A 147 -10.28 5.71 17.05
CA GLU A 147 -10.72 6.20 15.75
C GLU A 147 -10.35 7.69 15.60
N ARG A 148 -9.80 8.05 14.45
CA ARG A 148 -9.43 9.43 14.15
C ARG A 148 -9.77 9.76 12.71
N ARG A 149 -10.55 10.82 12.54
CA ARG A 149 -10.77 11.45 11.24
C ARG A 149 -9.51 12.21 10.81
N MET A 150 -8.97 11.87 9.65
CA MET A 150 -7.71 12.43 9.13
C MET A 150 -7.89 13.59 8.16
N LEU A 151 -9.14 13.98 7.87
CA LEU A 151 -9.44 15.14 7.03
C LEU A 151 -9.07 16.45 7.77
N PRO A 152 -8.65 17.50 7.04
CA PRO A 152 -8.53 17.56 5.58
C PRO A 152 -7.23 16.97 5.02
N ILE A 153 -6.29 16.54 5.87
CA ILE A 153 -4.93 16.13 5.48
C ILE A 153 -4.94 14.86 4.62
N SER A 154 -5.73 13.86 5.01
CA SER A 154 -5.87 12.61 4.25
C SER A 154 -7.33 12.19 4.12
N LYS A 155 -7.66 11.58 2.98
CA LYS A 155 -8.96 10.96 2.72
C LYS A 155 -9.08 9.53 3.26
N GLY A 156 -7.96 8.92 3.66
CA GLY A 156 -7.93 7.56 4.20
C GLY A 156 -8.00 7.51 5.72
N SER A 157 -7.94 6.30 6.24
CA SER A 157 -7.92 6.00 7.68
C SER A 157 -6.60 5.32 8.04
N SER A 158 -5.94 5.77 9.11
CA SER A 158 -4.67 5.17 9.56
C SER A 158 -4.85 3.68 9.86
N LEU A 159 -3.90 2.86 9.42
CA LEU A 159 -3.86 1.42 9.68
C LEU A 159 -3.61 1.13 11.18
N LEU A 160 -3.04 2.08 11.93
CA LEU A 160 -2.73 1.94 13.36
C LEU A 160 -3.94 2.20 14.27
N ARG A 161 -5.07 2.61 13.70
CA ARG A 161 -6.28 3.02 14.43
C ARG A 161 -7.46 2.15 14.06
N LYS A 162 -8.47 2.15 14.93
CA LYS A 162 -9.78 1.60 14.64
C LYS A 162 -10.40 2.32 13.45
N TRP A 163 -10.97 1.55 12.54
CA TRP A 163 -11.71 2.07 11.40
C TRP A 163 -13.20 2.17 11.70
N ARG A 164 -13.85 3.16 11.09
CA ARG A 164 -15.27 3.40 11.25
C ARG A 164 -16.06 2.87 10.05
N GLY A 165 -17.07 2.07 10.34
CA GLY A 165 -18.06 1.61 9.35
C GLY A 165 -17.55 0.57 8.36
N PRO A 166 -18.43 0.10 7.46
CA PRO A 166 -18.08 -0.89 6.44
C PRO A 166 -17.14 -0.30 5.37
N ARG A 167 -16.24 -1.12 4.85
CA ARG A 167 -15.28 -0.74 3.80
C ARG A 167 -15.60 -1.44 2.48
N ASN A 168 -16.08 -0.66 1.52
CA ASN A 168 -16.40 -1.11 0.17
C ASN A 168 -16.26 0.08 -0.81
N CYS A 169 -16.46 -0.13 -2.11
CA CYS A 169 -16.29 0.93 -3.10
C CYS A 169 -17.30 2.08 -3.02
N GLN A 170 -18.36 1.96 -2.21
CA GLN A 170 -19.29 3.06 -1.94
C GLN A 170 -18.82 3.93 -0.77
N THR A 171 -18.11 3.35 0.19
CA THR A 171 -17.64 4.06 1.40
C THR A 171 -16.21 4.55 1.31
N LEU A 172 -15.40 3.94 0.43
CA LEU A 172 -14.03 4.34 0.20
C LEU A 172 -13.91 5.23 -1.04
N PRO A 173 -12.90 6.12 -1.10
CA PRO A 173 -12.64 7.00 -2.24
C PRO A 173 -12.02 6.24 -3.43
N ILE A 174 -12.65 5.14 -3.85
CA ILE A 174 -12.28 4.31 -4.99
C ILE A 174 -13.21 4.68 -6.15
N PRO A 175 -12.70 5.23 -7.27
CA PRO A 175 -13.55 5.48 -8.42
C PRO A 175 -14.16 4.16 -8.92
N PHE A 176 -15.40 4.22 -9.41
CA PHE A 176 -16.15 3.02 -9.79
C PHE A 176 -15.40 2.12 -10.78
N ASP A 177 -14.68 2.72 -11.73
CA ASP A 177 -13.89 1.99 -12.73
C ASP A 177 -12.73 1.19 -12.13
N TYR A 178 -12.24 1.54 -10.94
CA TYR A 178 -11.16 0.86 -10.23
C TYR A 178 -11.66 -0.06 -9.12
N CYS A 179 -12.97 -0.11 -8.87
CA CYS A 179 -13.53 -0.97 -7.86
C CYS A 179 -13.29 -2.45 -8.18
N ILE A 180 -12.78 -3.20 -7.19
CA ILE A 180 -12.60 -4.66 -7.28
C ILE A 180 -13.81 -5.44 -6.75
N CYS A 181 -14.70 -4.80 -5.96
CA CYS A 181 -15.93 -5.43 -5.49
C CYS A 181 -16.82 -5.83 -6.68
N GLN A 182 -17.28 -7.08 -6.67
CA GLN A 182 -18.25 -7.57 -7.66
C GLN A 182 -19.62 -6.99 -7.36
N TYR A 183 -20.21 -6.31 -8.33
CA TYR A 183 -21.62 -5.93 -8.31
C TYR A 183 -22.35 -6.72 -9.39
N GLU A 184 -23.56 -7.17 -9.07
CA GLU A 184 -24.44 -7.77 -10.05
C GLU A 184 -24.79 -6.73 -11.12
N LYS A 185 -24.38 -7.00 -12.36
CA LYS A 185 -24.71 -6.13 -13.49
C LYS A 185 -26.12 -6.50 -13.96
N LYS A 186 -27.00 -5.51 -14.03
CA LYS A 186 -28.32 -5.65 -14.66
C LYS A 186 -28.32 -4.90 -15.98
N ASN A 187 -28.85 -5.54 -17.02
CA ASN A 187 -29.08 -4.85 -18.29
C ASN A 187 -30.12 -3.76 -18.06
N VAL A 188 -29.74 -2.51 -18.28
CA VAL A 188 -30.66 -1.37 -18.20
C VAL A 188 -31.47 -1.37 -19.48
N THR A 189 -32.74 -1.80 -19.43
CA THR A 189 -33.65 -1.80 -20.59
C THR A 189 -34.34 -0.46 -20.82
N TYR A 190 -33.94 0.60 -20.11
CA TYR A 190 -34.51 1.93 -20.31
C TYR A 190 -33.90 2.58 -21.56
N VAL A 191 -34.69 2.64 -22.62
CA VAL A 191 -34.49 3.59 -23.72
C VAL A 191 -34.39 4.98 -23.10
N ILE A 192 -33.27 5.67 -23.33
CA ILE A 192 -33.15 7.09 -23.00
C ILE A 192 -34.19 7.82 -23.86
N ARG A 193 -35.39 8.04 -23.32
CA ARG A 193 -36.22 9.14 -23.80
C ARG A 193 -35.57 10.39 -23.24
N ASN A 194 -35.01 11.20 -24.13
CA ASN A 194 -34.57 12.56 -23.82
C ASN A 194 -35.71 13.32 -23.14
N GLN A 195 -35.68 13.39 -21.82
CA GLN A 195 -36.40 14.39 -21.05
C GLN A 195 -35.55 14.71 -19.82
N ILE A 196 -34.69 15.70 -20.02
CA ILE A 196 -34.14 16.47 -18.92
C ILE A 196 -35.30 17.36 -18.45
N ASP A 197 -35.83 17.09 -17.26
CA ASP A 197 -36.74 17.98 -16.56
C ASP A 197 -35.99 18.60 -15.37
N PHE A 198 -35.80 19.92 -15.42
CA PHE A 198 -35.11 20.74 -14.41
C PHE A 198 -36.07 21.38 -13.42
N THR A 199 -37.26 20.82 -13.17
CA THR A 199 -38.26 21.49 -12.33
C THR A 199 -38.10 21.34 -10.81
N HIS A 200 -37.05 20.68 -10.31
CA HIS A 200 -36.75 20.67 -8.88
C HIS A 200 -35.25 20.86 -8.61
N LEU A 201 -34.80 22.12 -8.74
CA LEU A 201 -33.72 22.69 -7.94
C LEU A 201 -34.32 23.42 -6.74
#